data_AF-A0A7S3VZ57-F1
#
_entry.id   AF-A0A7S3VZ57-F1
#
_cell.length_a   1.000
_cell.length_b   1.000
_cell.length_c   1.000
_cell.angle_alpha   90.00
_cell.angle_beta   90.00
_cell.angle_gamma   90.00
#
_symmetry.space_group_name_H-M   'P 1'
#
loop_
_entity.id
_entity.type
_entity.pdbx_description
1 polymer ?
#
loop_
_entity_poly.entity_id
_entity_poly.type
_entity_poly.pdbx_seq_one_letter_code
_entity_poly.pdbx_strand_id
1 'polypeptide(L)'
;EADYRALHALVREKPLGALLARDATFVPPVRTGHALETSSVLGPFLGLSCFPSDRRVPEACFPSFSAPDVEGGTSSLRLSLQVVHMALKSIATELLKNAEAKEHFFRLVAAACSLNMQRAQQYFPHAETQRLVYALEPNREEAPQLPVSTSSDGFMINLGAALLQLCEPFTAPGSPHAAKIDSTYLLDPPP
;
A
#
# COMPACT_ATOMS: atom_id res chain seq x y z
N GLU A 1 -2.98 15.62 1.60
CA GLU A 1 -2.11 15.94 2.76
C GLU A 1 -2.90 16.20 4.05
N ALA A 2 -3.99 16.98 4.02
CA ALA A 2 -4.84 17.21 5.20
C ALA A 2 -5.41 15.90 5.79
N ASP A 3 -5.83 14.97 4.94
CA ASP A 3 -6.44 13.71 5.38
C ASP A 3 -5.44 12.80 6.12
N TYR A 4 -4.19 12.69 5.63
CA TYR A 4 -3.14 11.93 6.32
C TYR A 4 -2.81 12.53 7.70
N ARG A 5 -2.77 13.87 7.80
CA ARG A 5 -2.56 14.55 9.08
C ARG A 5 -3.71 14.28 10.06
N ALA A 6 -4.94 14.32 9.58
CA ALA A 6 -6.13 14.04 10.40
C ALA A 6 -6.12 12.59 10.90
N LEU A 7 -5.87 11.62 10.00
CA LEU A 7 -5.76 10.21 10.37
C LEU A 7 -4.62 9.98 11.37
N HIS A 8 -3.44 10.56 11.13
CA HIS A 8 -2.31 10.48 12.06
C HIS A 8 -2.64 11.04 13.44
N ALA A 9 -3.31 12.21 13.51
CA ALA A 9 -3.74 12.79 14.77
C ALA A 9 -4.74 11.89 15.52
N LEU A 10 -5.67 11.26 14.79
CA LEU A 10 -6.65 10.33 15.35
C LEU A 10 -5.97 9.08 15.92
N VAL A 11 -5.08 8.42 15.18
CA VAL A 11 -4.42 7.18 15.67
C VAL A 11 -3.42 7.43 16.79
N ARG A 12 -2.86 8.64 16.86
CA ARG A 12 -1.95 9.07 17.93
C ARG A 12 -2.67 9.15 19.29
N GLU A 13 -3.95 9.51 19.29
CA GLU A 13 -4.77 9.46 20.51
C GLU A 13 -5.17 8.01 20.81
N LYS A 14 -4.52 7.39 21.80
CA LYS A 14 -4.63 5.93 22.08
C LYS A 14 -6.07 5.39 22.08
N PRO A 15 -7.07 6.01 22.75
CA PRO A 15 -8.43 5.48 22.74
C PRO A 15 -9.07 5.52 21.35
N LEU A 16 -8.81 6.57 20.58
CA LEU A 16 -9.35 6.72 19.23
C LEU A 16 -8.66 5.77 18.25
N GLY A 17 -7.34 5.59 18.35
CA GLY A 17 -6.61 4.59 17.57
C GLY A 17 -7.09 3.16 17.87
N ALA A 18 -7.40 2.84 19.13
CA ALA A 18 -7.96 1.54 19.50
C ALA A 18 -9.39 1.35 18.95
N LEU A 19 -10.25 2.37 19.07
CA LEU A 19 -11.61 2.33 18.51
C LEU A 19 -11.59 2.17 16.99
N LEU A 20 -10.74 2.93 16.29
CA LEU A 20 -10.57 2.82 14.84
C LEU A 20 -10.15 1.41 14.43
N ALA A 21 -9.18 0.83 15.13
CA ALA A 21 -8.65 -0.49 14.82
C ALA A 21 -9.65 -1.63 15.05
N ARG A 22 -10.58 -1.46 16.01
CA ARG A 22 -11.63 -2.43 16.33
C ARG A 22 -12.85 -2.35 15.41
N ASP A 23 -12.95 -1.28 14.61
CA ASP A 23 -14.03 -1.14 13.65
C ASP A 23 -13.98 -2.25 12.58
N ALA A 24 -15.13 -2.78 12.20
CA ALA A 24 -15.23 -3.86 11.22
C ALA A 24 -14.70 -3.45 9.83
N THR A 25 -14.63 -2.15 9.55
CA THR A 25 -14.06 -1.61 8.32
C THR A 25 -12.53 -1.45 8.41
N PHE A 26 -11.89 -1.64 9.56
CA PHE A 26 -10.42 -1.59 9.63
C PHE A 26 -9.80 -2.78 8.88
N VAL A 27 -10.33 -3.99 9.12
CA VAL A 27 -10.07 -5.20 8.32
C VAL A 27 -11.40 -5.82 7.92
N PRO A 28 -11.98 -5.43 6.77
CA PRO A 28 -13.29 -5.90 6.36
C PRO A 28 -13.27 -7.40 5.98
N PRO A 29 -14.37 -8.16 6.19
CA PRO A 29 -14.44 -9.59 5.90
C PRO A 29 -14.65 -9.86 4.40
N VAL A 30 -13.68 -9.47 3.59
CA VAL A 30 -13.72 -9.53 2.12
C VAL A 30 -12.91 -10.70 1.57
N ARG A 31 -13.14 -11.04 0.29
CA ARG A 31 -12.51 -12.19 -0.39
C ARG A 31 -11.50 -11.81 -1.48
N THR A 32 -11.32 -10.53 -1.77
CA THR A 32 -10.42 -10.05 -2.83
C THR A 32 -9.58 -8.89 -2.30
N GLY A 33 -8.37 -8.73 -2.84
CA GLY A 33 -7.50 -7.60 -2.53
C GLY A 33 -8.13 -6.27 -2.93
N HIS A 34 -8.84 -6.23 -4.05
CA HIS A 34 -9.56 -5.03 -4.49
C HIS A 34 -10.64 -4.60 -3.49
N ALA A 35 -11.41 -5.57 -2.97
CA ALA A 35 -12.42 -5.29 -1.96
C ALA A 35 -11.76 -4.85 -0.63
N LEU A 36 -10.58 -5.39 -0.30
CA LEU A 36 -9.83 -4.98 0.90
C LEU A 36 -9.42 -3.51 0.79
N GLU A 37 -8.86 -3.11 -0.34
CA GLU A 37 -8.47 -1.71 -0.58
C GLU A 37 -9.68 -0.77 -0.61
N THR A 38 -10.78 -1.13 -1.25
CA THR A 38 -11.92 -0.21 -1.40
C THR A 38 -12.80 -0.13 -0.16
N SER A 39 -12.80 -1.16 0.68
CA SER A 39 -13.67 -1.25 1.86
C SER A 39 -12.95 -1.04 3.19
N SER A 40 -11.61 -0.98 3.20
CA SER A 40 -10.84 -0.76 4.43
C SER A 40 -10.63 0.72 4.76
N VAL A 41 -10.58 1.05 6.05
CA VAL A 41 -10.29 2.42 6.54
C VAL A 41 -8.97 2.95 6.00
N LEU A 42 -7.93 2.12 5.97
CA LEU A 42 -6.60 2.52 5.49
C LEU A 42 -6.47 2.44 3.96
N GLY A 43 -7.43 1.82 3.28
CA GLY A 43 -7.45 1.61 1.84
C GLY A 43 -7.22 2.87 1.01
N PRO A 44 -8.01 3.95 1.18
CA PRO A 44 -7.81 5.20 0.45
C PRO A 44 -6.43 5.85 0.66
N PHE A 45 -5.83 5.67 1.84
CA PHE A 45 -4.51 6.20 2.18
C PHE A 45 -3.39 5.36 1.58
N LEU A 46 -3.59 4.04 1.52
CA LEU A 46 -2.64 3.12 0.90
C LEU A 46 -2.75 3.16 -0.63
N GLY A 47 -3.91 3.43 -1.22
CA GLY A 47 -4.12 3.43 -2.68
C GLY A 47 -3.58 4.67 -3.41
N LEU A 48 -3.29 5.78 -2.72
CA LEU A 48 -2.83 7.02 -3.36
C LEU A 48 -1.47 6.84 -4.05
N SER A 49 -1.43 6.88 -5.37
CA SER A 49 -0.21 6.61 -6.14
C SER A 49 -0.15 7.37 -7.46
N CYS A 50 1.01 7.28 -8.12
CA CYS A 50 1.23 7.82 -9.45
C CYS A 50 1.05 6.77 -10.57
N PHE A 51 0.51 5.59 -10.24
CA PHE A 51 0.24 4.58 -11.26
C PHE A 51 -0.85 5.08 -12.22
N PRO A 52 -0.80 4.66 -13.49
CA PRO A 52 -1.66 5.18 -14.55
C PRO A 52 -3.13 4.74 -14.44
N SER A 53 -3.66 4.53 -13.23
CA SER A 53 -5.08 4.29 -12.99
C SER A 53 -5.95 5.51 -13.35
N ASP A 54 -5.33 6.71 -13.39
CA ASP A 54 -5.96 7.99 -13.76
C ASP A 54 -5.15 8.71 -14.85
N ARG A 55 -5.79 9.00 -16.00
CA ARG A 55 -5.16 9.67 -17.14
C ARG A 55 -4.66 11.09 -16.85
N ARG A 56 -5.21 11.74 -15.83
CA ARG A 56 -4.79 13.11 -15.43
C ARG A 56 -3.40 13.13 -14.83
N VAL A 57 -2.94 12.02 -14.25
CA VAL A 57 -1.61 11.93 -13.62
C VAL A 57 -0.49 12.11 -14.65
N PRO A 58 -0.42 11.33 -15.76
CA PRO A 58 0.62 11.53 -16.74
C PRO A 58 0.52 12.91 -17.43
N GLU A 59 -0.68 13.41 -17.71
CA GLU A 59 -0.87 14.75 -18.31
C GLU A 59 -0.33 15.87 -17.41
N ALA A 60 -0.55 15.77 -16.10
CA ALA A 60 -0.07 16.76 -15.13
C ALA A 60 1.45 16.64 -14.85
N CYS A 61 2.01 15.43 -14.94
CA CYS A 61 3.40 15.17 -14.57
C CYS A 61 4.37 15.24 -15.76
N PHE A 62 3.87 14.99 -16.99
CA PHE A 62 4.68 14.85 -18.19
C PHE A 62 4.07 15.68 -19.33
N PRO A 63 4.35 17.01 -19.38
CA PRO A 63 3.80 17.90 -20.41
C PRO A 63 4.33 17.59 -21.81
N SER A 64 5.52 16.99 -21.90
CA SER A 64 6.07 16.43 -23.12
C SER A 64 6.91 15.18 -22.81
N PHE A 65 7.22 14.41 -23.86
CA PHE A 65 8.10 13.24 -23.76
C PHE A 65 9.57 13.57 -24.04
N SER A 66 9.96 14.84 -23.91
CA SER A 66 11.36 15.23 -23.95
C SER A 66 12.11 14.65 -22.74
N ALA A 67 13.38 14.27 -22.92
CA ALA A 67 14.21 13.77 -21.83
C ALA A 67 14.19 14.67 -20.56
N PRO A 68 14.37 16.00 -20.64
CA PRO A 68 14.34 16.85 -19.45
C PRO A 68 12.97 16.88 -18.76
N ASP A 69 11.87 16.87 -19.51
CA ASP A 69 10.52 16.88 -18.93
C ASP A 69 10.21 15.56 -18.23
N VAL A 70 10.63 14.43 -18.81
CA VAL A 70 10.47 13.10 -18.20
C VAL A 70 11.30 13.00 -16.92
N GLU A 71 12.55 13.46 -16.92
CA GLU A 71 13.40 13.46 -15.72
C GLU A 71 12.84 14.36 -14.61
N GLY A 72 12.36 15.55 -14.98
CA GLY A 72 11.71 16.50 -14.07
C GLY A 72 10.44 15.92 -13.45
N GLY A 73 9.53 15.41 -14.28
CA GLY A 73 8.28 14.77 -13.85
C GLY A 73 8.54 13.58 -12.93
N THR A 74 9.49 12.70 -13.30
CA THR A 74 9.85 11.53 -12.48
C THR A 74 10.42 11.96 -11.12
N SER A 75 11.25 13.01 -11.08
CA SER A 75 11.82 13.52 -9.84
C SER A 75 10.74 14.13 -8.93
N SER A 76 9.80 14.88 -9.50
CA SER A 76 8.65 15.44 -8.77
C SER A 76 7.75 14.34 -8.18
N LEU A 77 7.45 13.30 -8.97
CA LEU A 77 6.67 12.14 -8.52
C LEU A 77 7.36 11.41 -7.37
N ARG A 78 8.68 11.18 -7.44
CA ARG A 78 9.44 10.56 -6.36
C ARG A 78 9.36 11.35 -5.05
N LEU A 79 9.52 12.67 -5.11
CA LEU A 79 9.42 13.53 -3.92
C LEU A 79 8.01 13.46 -3.33
N SER A 80 6.97 13.48 -4.18
CA SER A 80 5.58 13.38 -3.74
C SER A 80 5.29 12.03 -3.07
N LEU A 81 5.74 10.93 -3.66
CA LEU A 81 5.60 9.59 -3.07
C LEU A 81 6.37 9.45 -1.76
N GLN A 82 7.55 10.07 -1.65
CA GLN A 82 8.32 10.05 -0.39
C GLN A 82 7.52 10.69 0.76
N VAL A 83 6.79 11.78 0.50
CA VAL A 83 5.90 12.40 1.50
C VAL A 83 4.77 11.45 1.92
N VAL A 84 4.14 10.77 0.94
CA VAL A 84 3.09 9.78 1.22
C VAL A 84 3.63 8.63 2.07
N HIS A 85 4.77 8.05 1.69
CA HIS A 85 5.37 6.95 2.44
C HIS A 85 5.77 7.35 3.86
N MET A 86 6.31 8.56 4.08
CA MET A 86 6.61 9.06 5.42
C MET A 86 5.35 9.19 6.27
N ALA A 87 4.26 9.72 5.71
CA ALA A 87 2.99 9.86 6.42
C ALA A 87 2.39 8.49 6.81
N LEU A 88 2.42 7.53 5.88
CA LEU A 88 1.96 6.16 6.13
C LEU A 88 2.80 5.46 7.19
N LYS A 89 4.12 5.61 7.15
CA LYS A 89 5.03 5.09 8.18
C LYS A 89 4.72 5.69 9.55
N SER A 90 4.45 7.00 9.65
CA SER A 90 4.03 7.64 10.90
C SER A 90 2.73 7.08 11.44
N ILE A 91 1.70 6.92 10.60
CA ILE A 91 0.42 6.31 10.97
C ILE A 91 0.62 4.88 11.48
N ALA A 92 1.35 4.05 10.71
CA ALA A 92 1.65 2.67 11.09
C ALA A 92 2.44 2.59 12.40
N THR A 93 3.38 3.50 12.63
CA THR A 93 4.15 3.59 13.88
C THR A 93 3.24 3.83 15.09
N GLU A 94 2.30 4.76 14.99
CA GLU A 94 1.35 5.03 16.08
C GLU A 94 0.41 3.85 16.35
N LEU A 95 -0.06 3.18 15.30
CA LEU A 95 -0.86 1.95 15.44
C LEU A 95 -0.07 0.82 16.13
N LEU A 96 1.21 0.63 15.78
CA LEU A 96 2.06 -0.40 16.38
C LEU A 96 2.41 -0.12 17.85
N LYS A 97 2.51 1.15 18.25
CA LYS A 97 2.71 1.55 19.66
C LYS A 97 1.48 1.27 20.54
N ASN A 98 0.30 1.18 19.94
CA ASN A 98 -0.95 0.90 20.63
C ASN A 98 -1.21 -0.60 20.70
N ALA A 99 -1.22 -1.18 21.90
CA ALA A 99 -1.39 -2.62 22.10
C ALA A 99 -2.72 -3.17 21.53
N GLU A 100 -3.80 -2.39 21.58
CA GLU A 100 -5.12 -2.79 21.07
C GLU A 100 -5.22 -2.67 19.53
N ALA A 101 -4.46 -1.76 18.93
CA ALA A 101 -4.48 -1.54 17.48
C ALA A 101 -3.44 -2.38 16.73
N LYS A 102 -2.30 -2.67 17.37
CA LYS A 102 -1.15 -3.39 16.78
C LYS A 102 -1.57 -4.69 16.10
N GLU A 103 -2.37 -5.50 16.78
CA GLU A 103 -2.82 -6.79 16.27
C GLU A 103 -3.73 -6.63 15.03
N HIS A 104 -4.64 -5.65 15.04
CA HIS A 104 -5.49 -5.35 13.89
C HIS A 104 -4.69 -4.85 12.69
N PHE A 105 -3.62 -4.06 12.93
CA PHE A 105 -2.72 -3.63 11.86
C PHE A 105 -1.98 -4.83 11.25
N PHE A 106 -1.47 -5.78 12.05
CA PHE A 106 -0.88 -7.01 11.51
C PHE A 106 -1.88 -7.87 10.76
N ARG A 107 -3.14 -7.96 11.20
CA ARG A 107 -4.20 -8.63 10.45
C ARG A 107 -4.48 -7.97 9.10
N LEU A 108 -4.45 -6.64 9.02
CA LEU A 108 -4.57 -5.94 7.74
C LEU A 108 -3.41 -6.30 6.81
N VAL A 109 -2.17 -6.30 7.33
CA VAL A 109 -0.97 -6.68 6.55
C VAL A 109 -1.07 -8.13 6.06
N ALA A 110 -1.46 -9.05 6.94
CA ALA A 110 -1.64 -10.45 6.58
C ALA A 110 -2.74 -10.63 5.52
N ALA A 111 -3.88 -9.96 5.69
CA ALA A 111 -4.97 -9.98 4.71
C ALA A 111 -4.52 -9.41 3.37
N ALA A 112 -3.78 -8.30 3.36
CA ALA A 112 -3.22 -7.71 2.14
C ALA A 112 -2.29 -8.70 1.41
N CYS A 113 -1.42 -9.41 2.13
CA CYS A 113 -0.56 -10.44 1.54
C CYS A 113 -1.37 -11.63 0.99
N SER A 114 -2.25 -12.22 1.80
CA SER A 114 -3.00 -13.43 1.44
C SER A 114 -4.00 -13.19 0.29
N LEU A 115 -4.69 -12.05 0.29
CA LEU A 115 -5.67 -11.72 -0.76
C LEU A 115 -5.02 -11.25 -2.07
N ASN A 116 -3.70 -11.03 -2.07
CA ASN A 116 -2.93 -10.62 -3.25
C ASN A 116 -1.87 -11.65 -3.68
N MET A 117 -1.93 -12.90 -3.19
CA MET A 117 -0.95 -13.94 -3.56
C MET A 117 -0.84 -14.21 -5.06
N GLN A 118 -1.91 -13.94 -5.83
CA GLN A 118 -1.89 -14.05 -7.29
C GLN A 118 -0.80 -13.16 -7.93
N ARG A 119 -0.42 -12.06 -7.30
CA ARG A 119 0.65 -11.15 -7.77
C ARG A 119 2.03 -11.81 -7.82
N ALA A 120 2.23 -12.92 -7.11
CA ALA A 120 3.50 -13.67 -7.10
C ALA A 120 3.60 -14.72 -8.22
N GLN A 121 2.57 -14.88 -9.05
CA GLN A 121 2.57 -15.87 -10.13
C GLN A 121 3.45 -15.41 -11.30
N GLN A 122 4.14 -16.35 -11.94
CA GLN A 122 5.01 -16.10 -13.11
C GLN A 122 4.27 -15.36 -14.24
N TYR A 123 2.98 -15.65 -14.41
CA TYR A 123 2.09 -14.96 -15.33
C TYR A 123 1.00 -14.25 -14.54
N PHE A 124 1.35 -13.16 -13.88
CA PHE A 124 0.36 -12.26 -13.32
C PHE A 124 -0.10 -11.30 -14.44
N PRO A 125 -1.34 -11.41 -14.95
CA PRO A 125 -1.86 -10.38 -15.82
C PRO A 125 -2.01 -9.15 -14.95
N HIS A 126 -1.15 -8.14 -15.16
CA HIS A 126 -1.40 -6.80 -14.61
C HIS A 126 -2.69 -6.31 -15.24
N ALA A 127 -3.82 -6.66 -14.63
CA ALA A 127 -5.14 -6.36 -15.15
C ALA A 127 -5.29 -4.85 -15.33
N GLU A 128 -4.58 -4.03 -14.54
CA GLU A 128 -4.43 -2.58 -14.76
C GLU A 128 -3.76 -2.25 -16.09
N THR A 129 -2.63 -2.87 -16.45
CA THR A 129 -1.97 -2.65 -17.75
C THR A 129 -2.85 -3.08 -18.91
N GLN A 130 -3.48 -4.27 -18.82
CA GLN A 130 -4.38 -4.72 -19.89
C GLN A 130 -5.61 -3.81 -20.01
N ARG A 131 -6.18 -3.34 -18.89
CA ARG A 131 -7.26 -2.33 -18.88
C ARG A 131 -6.83 -1.00 -19.48
N LEU A 132 -5.61 -0.57 -19.20
CA LEU A 132 -5.05 0.66 -19.77
C LEU A 132 -4.86 0.55 -21.27
N VAL A 133 -4.25 -0.54 -21.73
CA VAL A 133 -4.07 -0.79 -23.17
C VAL A 133 -5.44 -0.90 -23.84
N TYR A 134 -6.40 -1.61 -23.27
CA TYR A 134 -7.78 -1.65 -23.79
C TYR A 134 -8.44 -0.26 -23.82
N ALA A 135 -8.28 0.55 -22.76
CA ALA A 135 -8.86 1.89 -22.70
C ALA A 135 -8.25 2.86 -23.73
N LEU A 136 -6.97 2.67 -24.08
CA LEU A 136 -6.25 3.48 -25.06
C LEU A 136 -6.46 2.96 -26.49
N GLU A 137 -6.50 1.65 -26.68
CA GLU A 137 -6.59 0.95 -27.97
C GLU A 137 -7.65 -0.18 -27.94
N PRO A 138 -8.94 0.13 -27.83
CA PRO A 138 -10.00 -0.87 -27.63
C PRO A 138 -10.21 -1.82 -28.82
N ASN A 139 -9.63 -1.50 -29.98
CA ASN A 139 -9.69 -2.32 -31.19
C ASN A 139 -8.52 -3.32 -31.30
N ARG A 140 -7.51 -3.22 -30.44
CA ARG A 140 -6.30 -4.06 -30.49
C ARG A 140 -6.24 -5.10 -29.38
N GLU A 141 -6.93 -4.86 -28.28
CA GLU A 141 -6.96 -5.75 -27.12
C GLU A 141 -8.39 -6.18 -26.79
N GLU A 142 -8.55 -7.39 -26.30
CA GLU A 142 -9.83 -7.85 -25.77
C GLU A 142 -10.12 -7.16 -24.42
N ALA A 143 -11.40 -6.89 -24.17
CA ALA A 143 -11.82 -6.35 -22.88
C ALA A 143 -11.41 -7.34 -21.76
N PRO A 144 -10.82 -6.85 -20.66
CA PRO A 144 -10.32 -7.72 -19.60
C PRO A 144 -11.46 -8.55 -19.01
N GLN A 145 -11.36 -9.87 -19.16
CA GLN A 145 -12.46 -10.78 -18.85
C GLN A 145 -12.58 -11.12 -17.35
N LEU A 146 -11.55 -10.81 -16.53
CA LEU A 146 -11.49 -11.13 -15.11
C LEU A 146 -11.84 -9.92 -14.21
N PRO A 147 -12.71 -10.10 -13.20
CA PRO A 147 -12.96 -9.08 -12.19
C PRO A 147 -11.67 -8.74 -11.42
N VAL A 148 -11.55 -7.50 -10.92
CA VAL A 148 -10.39 -7.07 -10.14
C VAL A 148 -10.31 -7.91 -8.86
N SER A 149 -9.42 -8.92 -8.85
CA SER A 149 -9.23 -9.79 -7.69
C SER A 149 -8.18 -9.24 -6.73
N THR A 150 -7.25 -8.42 -7.21
CA THR A 150 -6.12 -7.88 -6.45
C THR A 150 -6.30 -6.39 -6.14
N SER A 151 -5.65 -5.92 -5.09
CA SER A 151 -5.46 -4.49 -4.82
C SER A 151 -4.64 -3.84 -5.95
N SER A 152 -4.72 -2.52 -6.07
CA SER A 152 -3.93 -1.71 -6.97
C SER A 152 -2.43 -1.82 -6.67
N ASP A 153 -1.61 -1.50 -7.67
CA ASP A 153 -0.16 -1.40 -7.48
C ASP A 153 0.21 -0.34 -6.44
N GLY A 154 -0.54 0.78 -6.41
CA GLY A 154 -0.39 1.84 -5.42
C GLY A 154 -0.55 1.35 -3.99
N PHE A 155 -1.64 0.62 -3.72
CA PHE A 155 -1.91 0.02 -2.41
C PHE A 155 -0.76 -0.86 -1.92
N MET A 156 -0.30 -1.79 -2.76
CA MET A 156 0.72 -2.75 -2.37
C MET A 156 2.11 -2.11 -2.20
N ILE A 157 2.47 -1.15 -3.06
CA ILE A 157 3.76 -0.47 -3.00
C ILE A 157 3.82 0.46 -1.79
N ASN A 158 2.77 1.21 -1.51
CA ASN A 158 2.72 2.08 -0.35
C ASN A 158 2.77 1.30 0.97
N LEU A 159 2.04 0.17 1.05
CA LEU A 159 2.10 -0.72 2.20
C LEU A 159 3.52 -1.30 2.37
N GLY A 160 4.11 -1.81 1.29
CA GLY A 160 5.47 -2.34 1.29
C GLY A 160 6.51 -1.29 1.70
N ALA A 161 6.42 -0.07 1.17
CA ALA A 161 7.32 1.02 1.49
C ALA A 161 7.24 1.41 2.97
N ALA A 162 6.04 1.49 3.54
CA ALA A 162 5.87 1.77 4.97
C ALA A 162 6.47 0.65 5.84
N LEU A 163 6.25 -0.62 5.48
CA LEU A 163 6.82 -1.77 6.20
C LEU A 163 8.35 -1.80 6.12
N LEU A 164 8.94 -1.56 4.95
CA LEU A 164 10.39 -1.49 4.79
C LEU A 164 11.02 -0.40 5.67
N GLN A 165 10.40 0.79 5.73
CA GLN A 165 10.85 1.87 6.61
C GLN A 165 10.71 1.53 8.10
N LEU A 166 9.68 0.77 8.49
CA LEU A 166 9.54 0.27 9.86
C LEU A 166 10.62 -0.77 10.21
N CYS A 167 11.13 -1.49 9.20
CA CYS A 167 12.19 -2.48 9.36
C CYS A 167 13.61 -1.87 9.40
N GLU A 168 13.80 -0.61 8.99
CA GLU A 168 15.13 0.06 8.97
C GLU A 168 15.96 -0.11 10.25
N PRO A 169 15.39 0.02 11.48
CA PRO A 169 16.16 -0.15 12.71
C PRO A 169 16.77 -1.55 12.86
N PHE A 170 16.20 -2.56 12.20
CA PHE A 170 16.62 -3.96 12.27
C PHE A 170 17.57 -4.37 11.14
N THR A 171 17.61 -3.60 10.04
CA THR A 171 18.37 -3.95 8.83
C THR A 171 19.62 -3.10 8.62
N ALA A 172 19.83 -2.05 9.44
CA ALA A 172 21.03 -1.22 9.34
C ALA A 172 22.31 -2.06 9.57
N PRO A 173 23.41 -1.83 8.81
CA PRO A 173 24.65 -2.57 8.98
C PRO A 173 25.16 -2.49 10.43
N GLY A 174 25.32 -3.65 11.07
CA GLY A 174 25.75 -3.74 12.47
C GLY A 174 24.69 -3.40 13.52
N SER A 175 23.41 -3.31 13.13
CA SER A 175 22.34 -3.02 14.10
C SER A 175 22.23 -4.11 15.17
N PRO A 176 22.25 -3.77 16.47
CA PRO A 176 21.99 -4.74 17.53
C PRO A 176 20.53 -5.20 17.55
N HIS A 177 19.62 -4.50 16.85
CA HIS A 177 18.22 -4.89 16.77
C HIS A 177 18.00 -6.06 15.80
N ALA A 178 18.93 -6.37 14.90
CA ALA A 178 18.85 -7.55 14.04
C ALA A 178 18.68 -8.84 14.85
N ALA A 179 19.33 -8.93 16.01
CA ALA A 179 19.21 -10.06 16.93
C ALA A 179 17.82 -10.21 17.59
N LYS A 180 16.92 -9.21 17.45
CA LYS A 180 15.52 -9.31 17.91
C LYS A 180 14.62 -10.01 16.90
N ILE A 181 15.08 -10.25 15.68
CA ILE A 181 14.33 -11.02 14.68
C ILE A 181 14.46 -12.48 15.05
N ASP A 182 13.33 -13.11 15.34
CA ASP A 182 13.29 -14.53 15.68
C ASP A 182 13.55 -15.39 14.43
N SER A 183 14.69 -16.09 14.41
CA SER A 183 15.05 -17.02 13.34
C SER A 183 14.21 -18.30 13.34
N THR A 184 13.51 -18.62 14.43
CA THR A 184 12.64 -19.80 14.55
C THR A 184 11.17 -19.49 14.28
N TYR A 185 10.81 -18.25 13.92
CA TYR A 185 9.42 -17.83 13.70
C TYR A 185 8.59 -18.75 12.78
N LEU A 186 9.22 -19.35 11.76
CA LEU A 186 8.56 -20.25 10.82
C LEU A 186 8.50 -21.72 11.30
N LEU A 187 9.20 -22.05 12.38
CA LEU A 187 9.24 -23.38 12.99
C LEU A 187 8.17 -23.53 14.08
N ASP A 188 7.76 -22.42 14.68
CA ASP A 188 6.70 -22.41 15.68
C ASP A 188 5.33 -22.59 15.01
N PRO A 189 4.44 -23.44 15.57
CA PRO A 189 3.07 -23.53 15.10
C PRO A 189 2.37 -22.18 15.30
N PRO A 190 1.41 -21.82 14.43
CA PRO A 190 0.66 -20.58 14.60
C PRO A 190 -0.02 -20.55 15.98
N PRO A 191 0.01 -19.41 16.69
CA PRO A 191 -0.58 -19.25 18.02
C PRO A 191 -2.11 -19.42 18.02
#